data_AF-A0A832YGJ8-F1
#
_entry.id   AF-A0A832YGJ8-F1
#
_cell.length_a   1.000
_cell.length_b   1.000
_cell.length_c   1.000
_cell.angle_alpha   90.00
_cell.angle_beta   90.00
_cell.angle_gamma   90.00
#
_symmetry.space_group_name_H-M   'P 1'
#
loop_
_entity.id
_entity.type
_entity.pdbx_description
1 polymer ?
#
loop_
_entity_poly.entity_id
_entity_poly.type
_entity_poly.pdbx_seq_one_letter_code
_entity_poly.pdbx_strand_id
1 'polypeptide(L)'
;MHKTMIELVDNRITSALSENSVNLPKNAVDVLVIGHGSKDPNAKRSMEYVVDGIKPTYKNVSFCFLEIEEPNIKQGIIKCKNDNPEVLVVVFYFLHEGAHVKRDIYEDLNPALEEANLQKVLITKHIGTDDKMVDLIIERAKEVEVAN
;
A
#
# COMPACT_ATOMS: atom_id res chain seq x y z
N MET A 1 5.05 -15.57 6.08
CA MET A 1 4.28 -14.33 5.83
C MET A 1 3.48 -14.01 7.07
N HIS A 2 3.48 -12.77 7.55
CA HIS A 2 2.94 -12.43 8.86
C HIS A 2 1.69 -11.55 8.78
N LYS A 3 0.66 -11.88 9.56
CA LYS A 3 -0.60 -11.11 9.61
C LYS A 3 -0.40 -9.66 10.05
N THR A 4 0.65 -9.39 10.82
CA THR A 4 1.02 -8.03 11.24
C THR A 4 1.14 -7.06 10.06
N MET A 5 1.62 -7.51 8.88
CA MET A 5 1.70 -6.64 7.71
C MET A 5 0.34 -6.22 7.16
N ILE A 6 -0.66 -7.13 7.23
CA ILE A 6 -2.06 -6.82 6.85
C ILE A 6 -2.61 -5.76 7.79
N GLU A 7 -2.39 -5.92 9.10
CA GLU A 7 -2.85 -4.96 10.11
C GLU A 7 -2.15 -3.59 9.97
N LEU A 8 -0.85 -3.57 9.69
CA LEU A 8 -0.10 -2.34 9.46
C LEU A 8 -0.64 -1.57 8.26
N VAL A 9 -0.92 -2.26 7.15
CA VAL A 9 -1.50 -1.63 5.96
C VAL A 9 -2.92 -1.12 6.25
N ASP A 10 -3.76 -1.92 6.93
CA ASP A 10 -5.10 -1.49 7.34
C ASP A 10 -5.05 -0.26 8.27
N ASN A 11 -4.11 -0.21 9.21
CA ASN A 11 -3.87 0.92 10.09
C ASN A 11 -3.46 2.18 9.30
N ARG A 12 -2.62 2.04 8.26
CA ARG A 12 -2.23 3.17 7.41
C ARG A 12 -3.41 3.73 6.61
N ILE A 13 -4.29 2.86 6.10
CA ILE A 13 -5.50 3.26 5.38
C ILE A 13 -6.46 4.01 6.31
N THR A 14 -6.77 3.43 7.47
CA THR A 14 -7.69 4.04 8.45
C THR A 14 -7.15 5.35 9.02
N SER A 15 -5.85 5.43 9.27
CA SER A 15 -5.18 6.66 9.69
C SER A 15 -5.34 7.75 8.63
N ALA A 16 -5.08 7.46 7.35
CA ALA A 16 -5.24 8.42 6.26
C ALA A 16 -6.70 8.92 6.12
N LEU A 17 -7.69 8.03 6.27
CA LEU A 17 -9.10 8.42 6.30
C LEU A 17 -9.41 9.38 7.46
N SER A 18 -8.94 9.04 8.67
CA SER A 18 -9.19 9.85 9.87
C SER A 18 -8.49 11.22 9.84
N GLU A 19 -7.21 11.27 9.45
CA GLU A 19 -6.41 12.50 9.32
C GLU A 19 -7.04 13.47 8.31
N ASN A 20 -7.76 12.95 7.30
CA ASN A 20 -8.43 13.73 6.25
C ASN A 20 -9.96 13.88 6.48
N SER A 21 -10.45 13.58 7.69
CA SER A 21 -11.86 13.71 8.08
C SER A 21 -12.84 13.00 7.11
N VAL A 22 -12.45 11.84 6.58
CA VAL A 22 -13.27 11.02 5.70
C VAL A 22 -14.02 9.98 6.53
N ASN A 23 -15.33 10.16 6.66
CA ASN A 23 -16.20 9.25 7.37
C ASN A 23 -16.94 8.33 6.39
N LEU A 24 -16.21 7.39 5.78
CA LEU A 24 -16.76 6.35 4.92
C LEU A 24 -16.56 4.97 5.55
N PRO A 25 -17.53 4.05 5.40
CA PRO A 25 -17.30 2.67 5.80
C PRO A 25 -16.22 2.04 4.90
N LYS A 26 -15.40 1.14 5.46
CA LYS A 26 -14.26 0.56 4.71
C LYS A 26 -14.67 -0.10 3.39
N ASN A 27 -15.84 -0.76 3.36
CA ASN A 27 -16.39 -1.40 2.17
C ASN A 27 -16.89 -0.43 1.07
N ALA A 28 -16.79 0.88 1.28
CA ALA A 28 -17.00 1.92 0.26
C ALA A 28 -15.69 2.57 -0.21
N VAL A 29 -14.54 2.17 0.36
CA VAL A 29 -13.23 2.74 0.05
C VAL A 29 -12.49 1.83 -0.93
N ASP A 30 -11.96 2.42 -1.99
CA ASP A 30 -11.08 1.76 -2.95
C ASP A 30 -9.61 1.99 -2.53
N VAL A 31 -8.75 0.99 -2.72
CA VAL A 31 -7.36 1.00 -2.26
C VAL A 31 -6.41 0.63 -3.39
N LEU A 32 -5.33 1.40 -3.55
CA LEU A 32 -4.20 1.05 -4.41
C LEU A 32 -2.93 0.92 -3.56
N VAL A 33 -2.33 -0.26 -3.53
CA VAL A 33 -1.05 -0.50 -2.85
C VAL A 33 0.10 -0.34 -3.85
N ILE A 34 1.01 0.60 -3.59
CA ILE A 34 2.21 0.83 -4.41
C ILE A 34 3.41 0.20 -3.71
N GLY A 35 4.02 -0.79 -4.34
CA GLY A 35 5.30 -1.37 -3.93
C GLY A 35 6.46 -0.87 -4.79
N HIS A 36 7.69 -1.15 -4.37
CA HIS A 36 8.88 -0.81 -5.17
C HIS A 36 8.97 -1.64 -6.45
N GLY A 37 8.64 -2.93 -6.35
CA GLY A 37 8.95 -3.95 -7.34
C GLY A 37 10.30 -4.61 -7.06
N SER A 38 10.47 -5.85 -7.53
CA SER A 38 11.68 -6.63 -7.30
C SER A 38 11.89 -7.66 -8.40
N LYS A 39 13.17 -8.05 -8.60
CA LYS A 39 13.50 -9.24 -9.40
C LYS A 39 13.26 -10.54 -8.65
N ASP A 40 13.14 -10.48 -7.32
CA ASP A 40 12.81 -11.63 -6.48
C ASP A 40 11.29 -11.85 -6.47
N PRO A 41 10.79 -12.97 -7.03
CA PRO A 41 9.35 -13.26 -7.05
C PRO A 41 8.73 -13.41 -5.65
N ASN A 42 9.53 -13.67 -4.61
CA ASN A 42 9.04 -13.75 -3.24
C ASN A 42 8.60 -12.39 -2.69
N ALA A 43 9.21 -11.28 -3.16
CA ALA A 43 8.82 -9.94 -2.76
C ALA A 43 7.41 -9.61 -3.28
N LYS A 44 7.14 -9.87 -4.56
CA LYS A 44 5.81 -9.75 -5.15
C LYS A 44 4.78 -10.61 -4.43
N ARG A 45 5.08 -11.90 -4.20
CA ARG A 45 4.17 -12.80 -3.48
C ARG A 45 3.85 -12.31 -2.07
N SER A 46 4.82 -11.70 -1.39
CA SER A 46 4.62 -11.13 -0.06
C SER A 46 3.68 -9.92 -0.07
N MET A 47 3.76 -9.07 -1.11
CA MET A 47 2.83 -7.96 -1.28
C MET A 47 1.43 -8.45 -1.69
N GLU A 48 1.33 -9.42 -2.59
CA GLU A 48 0.06 -10.06 -2.97
C GLU A 48 -0.65 -10.65 -1.75
N TYR A 49 0.07 -11.31 -0.85
CA TYR A 49 -0.48 -11.81 0.42
C TYR A 49 -1.12 -10.69 1.25
N VAL A 50 -0.48 -9.52 1.35
CA VAL A 50 -1.01 -8.38 2.11
C VAL A 50 -2.25 -7.80 1.43
N VAL A 51 -2.18 -7.61 0.11
CA VAL A 51 -3.29 -7.13 -0.71
C VAL A 51 -4.50 -8.05 -0.58
N ASP A 52 -4.30 -9.37 -0.69
CA ASP A 52 -5.35 -10.37 -0.53
C ASP A 52 -5.92 -10.39 0.89
N GLY A 53 -5.09 -10.12 1.89
CA GLY A 53 -5.50 -10.02 3.28
C GLY A 53 -6.48 -8.88 3.56
N ILE A 54 -6.35 -7.74 2.87
CA ILE A 54 -7.24 -6.59 3.07
C ILE A 54 -8.44 -6.56 2.11
N LYS A 55 -8.42 -7.34 1.01
CA LYS A 55 -9.52 -7.40 0.02
C LYS A 55 -10.92 -7.59 0.62
N PRO A 56 -11.15 -8.46 1.61
CA PRO A 56 -12.49 -8.66 2.17
C PRO A 56 -13.07 -7.43 2.89
N THR A 57 -12.24 -6.45 3.23
CA THR A 57 -12.60 -5.30 4.07
C THR A 57 -12.95 -4.05 3.25
N TYR A 58 -12.38 -3.93 2.04
CA TYR A 58 -12.45 -2.74 1.20
C TYR A 58 -13.23 -3.00 -0.09
N LYS A 59 -13.75 -1.95 -0.75
CA LYS A 59 -14.58 -2.08 -1.95
C LYS A 59 -13.83 -2.75 -3.10
N ASN A 60 -12.67 -2.18 -3.44
CA ASN A 60 -11.72 -2.72 -4.38
C ASN A 60 -10.31 -2.55 -3.83
N VAL A 61 -9.45 -3.54 -4.05
CA VAL A 61 -8.03 -3.45 -3.70
C VAL A 61 -7.20 -3.87 -4.89
N SER A 62 -6.39 -2.94 -5.38
CA SER A 62 -5.43 -3.14 -6.45
C SER A 62 -4.01 -2.91 -5.95
N PHE A 63 -3.03 -3.34 -6.73
CA PHE A 63 -1.63 -3.04 -6.49
C PHE A 63 -0.92 -2.65 -7.79
N CYS A 64 0.16 -1.91 -7.65
CA CYS A 64 1.10 -1.60 -8.73
C CYS A 64 2.51 -1.44 -8.16
N PHE A 65 3.47 -1.28 -9.07
CA PHE A 65 4.88 -1.14 -8.74
C PHE A 65 5.44 0.16 -9.28
N LEU A 66 6.41 0.71 -8.56
CA LEU A 66 7.22 1.84 -8.99
C LEU A 66 8.12 1.45 -10.17
N GLU A 67 8.79 0.31 -10.07
CA GLU A 67 9.73 -0.16 -11.09
C GLU A 67 9.76 -1.69 -11.19
N ILE A 68 10.53 -2.20 -12.16
CA ILE A 68 10.87 -3.62 -12.39
C ILE A 68 9.69 -4.51 -12.82
N GLU A 69 8.55 -4.37 -12.19
CA GLU A 69 7.37 -5.24 -12.34
C GLU A 69 6.16 -4.46 -12.85
N GLU A 70 5.21 -5.19 -13.43
CA GLU A 70 3.93 -4.66 -13.86
C GLU A 70 2.80 -5.16 -12.92
N PRO A 71 1.72 -4.38 -12.74
CA PRO A 71 1.43 -3.12 -13.42
C PRO A 71 2.20 -1.93 -12.83
N ASN A 72 2.62 -0.98 -13.66
CA ASN A 72 3.21 0.29 -13.21
C ASN A 72 2.16 1.25 -12.60
N ILE A 73 2.63 2.35 -11.99
CA ILE A 73 1.77 3.33 -11.30
C ILE A 73 0.64 3.86 -12.20
N LYS A 74 0.95 4.26 -13.43
CA LYS A 74 -0.05 4.76 -14.38
C LYS A 74 -1.14 3.73 -14.66
N GLN A 75 -0.75 2.48 -14.92
CA GLN A 75 -1.71 1.39 -15.15
C GLN A 75 -2.56 1.11 -13.91
N GLY A 76 -1.95 1.12 -12.71
CA GLY A 76 -2.65 0.95 -11.44
C GLY A 76 -3.72 2.03 -11.21
N ILE A 77 -3.38 3.30 -11.48
CA ILE A 77 -4.30 4.42 -11.37
C ILE A 77 -5.43 4.34 -12.40
N ILE A 78 -5.14 4.01 -13.67
CA ILE A 78 -6.16 3.84 -14.70
C ILE A 78 -7.14 2.73 -14.32
N LYS A 79 -6.64 1.61 -13.77
CA LYS A 79 -7.50 0.54 -13.27
C LYS A 79 -8.44 1.06 -12.17
N CYS A 80 -7.90 1.75 -11.17
CA CYS A 80 -8.70 2.31 -10.09
C CYS A 80 -9.70 3.36 -10.59
N LYS A 81 -9.35 4.17 -11.59
CA LYS A 81 -10.29 5.09 -12.25
C LYS A 81 -11.51 4.38 -12.82
N ASN A 82 -11.29 3.23 -13.47
CA ASN A 82 -12.37 2.46 -14.07
C ASN A 82 -13.30 1.82 -13.03
N ASP A 83 -12.84 1.66 -11.78
CA ASP A 83 -13.64 1.21 -10.65
C ASP A 83 -14.55 2.32 -10.06
N ASN A 84 -14.45 3.54 -10.59
CA ASN A 84 -15.21 4.75 -10.23
C ASN A 84 -15.33 4.96 -8.71
N PRO A 85 -14.20 5.18 -8.01
CA PRO A 85 -14.17 5.28 -6.56
C PRO A 85 -14.72 6.62 -6.09
N GLU A 86 -15.47 6.60 -4.98
CA GLU A 86 -15.80 7.81 -4.23
C GLU A 86 -14.54 8.36 -3.54
N VAL A 87 -13.73 7.46 -2.98
CA VAL A 87 -12.42 7.75 -2.40
C VAL A 87 -11.44 6.65 -2.79
N LEU A 88 -10.30 7.04 -3.36
CA LEU A 88 -9.16 6.17 -3.55
C LEU A 88 -8.11 6.45 -2.47
N VAL A 89 -7.71 5.43 -1.72
CA VAL A 89 -6.56 5.50 -0.81
C VAL A 89 -5.36 4.84 -1.47
N VAL A 90 -4.33 5.63 -1.76
CA VAL A 90 -3.03 5.18 -2.27
C VAL A 90 -2.12 4.87 -1.10
N VAL A 91 -1.76 3.61 -0.94
CA VAL A 91 -0.92 3.11 0.15
C VAL A 91 0.51 2.93 -0.33
N PHE A 92 1.44 3.58 0.36
CA PHE A 92 2.87 3.42 0.14
C PHE A 92 3.41 2.22 0.92
N TYR A 93 3.60 1.09 0.24
CA TYR A 93 4.14 -0.17 0.80
C TYR A 93 5.68 -0.14 0.87
N PHE A 94 6.20 0.84 1.61
CA PHE A 94 7.64 1.05 1.80
C PHE A 94 7.94 1.16 3.29
N LEU A 95 9.03 0.54 3.74
CA LEU A 95 9.46 0.66 5.14
C LEU A 95 9.95 2.07 5.47
N HIS A 96 10.62 2.72 4.52
CA HIS A 96 11.11 4.09 4.64
C HIS A 96 11.00 4.80 3.30
N GLU A 97 10.87 6.12 3.35
CA GLU A 97 10.90 6.98 2.16
C GLU A 97 12.35 7.45 1.94
N GLY A 98 13.12 6.71 1.13
CA GLY A 98 14.41 7.21 0.64
C GLY A 98 14.19 8.43 -0.26
N ALA A 99 15.14 9.38 -0.30
CA ALA A 99 14.98 10.63 -1.07
C ALA A 99 14.69 10.38 -2.57
N HIS A 100 15.27 9.32 -3.15
CA HIS A 100 15.00 8.89 -4.51
C HIS A 100 13.56 8.35 -4.68
N VAL A 101 13.18 7.39 -3.83
CA VAL A 101 11.85 6.77 -3.82
C VAL A 101 10.75 7.82 -3.73
N LYS A 102 10.91 8.85 -2.88
CA LYS A 102 9.97 9.97 -2.80
C LYS A 102 9.76 10.64 -4.16
N ARG A 103 10.84 11.16 -4.73
CA ARG A 103 10.79 11.94 -5.96
C ARG A 103 10.20 11.10 -7.09
N ASP A 104 10.73 9.89 -7.25
CA ASP A 104 10.40 9.03 -8.38
C ASP A 104 8.92 8.57 -8.30
N ILE A 105 8.39 8.26 -7.10
CA ILE A 105 6.96 7.96 -6.93
C ILE A 105 6.08 9.14 -7.33
N TYR A 106 6.40 10.36 -6.86
CA TYR A 106 5.56 11.53 -7.15
C TYR A 106 5.67 12.00 -8.61
N GLU A 107 6.81 11.76 -9.27
CA GLU A 107 6.99 12.02 -10.70
C GLU A 107 6.07 11.15 -11.57
N ASP A 108 5.83 9.90 -11.18
CA ASP A 108 4.91 9.00 -11.89
C ASP A 108 3.45 9.12 -11.42
N LEU A 109 3.24 9.30 -10.11
CA LEU A 109 1.92 9.30 -9.48
C LEU A 109 1.13 10.57 -9.81
N ASN A 110 1.74 11.76 -9.71
CA ASN A 110 1.01 13.02 -9.87
C ASN A 110 0.40 13.17 -11.28
N PRO A 111 1.15 12.94 -12.38
CA PRO A 111 0.58 13.01 -13.72
C PRO A 111 -0.53 11.97 -13.95
N ALA A 112 -0.38 10.77 -13.39
CA ALA A 112 -1.40 9.73 -13.50
C ALA A 112 -2.70 10.10 -12.76
N LEU A 113 -2.59 10.73 -11.58
CA LEU A 113 -3.74 11.22 -10.83
C LEU A 113 -4.45 12.38 -11.53
N GLU A 114 -3.69 13.31 -12.10
CA GLU A 114 -4.22 14.43 -12.89
C GLU A 114 -4.99 13.92 -14.13
N GLU A 115 -4.43 12.98 -14.88
CA GLU A 115 -5.08 12.35 -16.04
C GLU A 115 -6.33 11.54 -15.62
N ALA A 116 -6.30 10.94 -14.43
CA ALA A 116 -7.41 10.16 -13.93
C ALA A 116 -8.60 11.03 -13.52
N ASN A 117 -8.36 12.26 -13.04
CA ASN A 117 -9.38 13.20 -12.58
C ASN A 117 -10.36 12.56 -11.56
N LEU A 118 -9.79 11.84 -10.58
CA LEU A 118 -10.54 11.20 -9.51
C LEU A 118 -11.11 12.23 -8.53
N GLN A 119 -12.30 11.97 -7.99
CA GLN A 119 -12.99 12.92 -7.10
C GLN A 119 -12.21 13.19 -5.81
N LYS A 120 -11.67 12.13 -5.20
CA LYS A 120 -10.93 12.23 -3.94
C LYS A 120 -9.88 11.14 -3.84
N VAL A 121 -8.65 11.57 -3.60
CA VAL A 121 -7.49 10.69 -3.46
C VAL A 121 -6.77 11.04 -2.17
N LEU A 122 -6.51 10.03 -1.35
CA LEU A 122 -5.72 10.15 -0.12
C LEU A 122 -4.45 9.34 -0.29
N ILE A 123 -3.30 9.91 0.03
CA ILE A 123 -2.01 9.21 -0.03
C ILE A 123 -1.55 8.96 1.40
N THR A 124 -1.26 7.70 1.74
CA THR A 124 -0.78 7.37 3.08
C THR A 124 0.68 7.79 3.25
N LYS A 125 1.11 7.98 4.50
CA LYS A 125 2.54 7.87 4.84
C LYS A 125 3.02 6.45 4.49
N HIS A 126 4.33 6.28 4.32
CA HIS A 126 4.96 4.98 4.20
C HIS A 126 4.71 4.13 5.46
N ILE A 127 4.93 2.80 5.40
CA ILE A 127 4.69 1.89 6.52
C ILE A 127 5.48 2.33 7.75
N GLY A 128 6.73 2.74 7.57
CA GLY A 128 7.53 3.33 8.65
C GLY A 128 7.86 2.35 9.77
N THR A 129 8.44 2.90 10.83
CA THR A 129 8.75 2.18 12.06
C THR A 129 7.58 2.25 13.04
N ASP A 130 6.47 1.65 12.68
CA ASP A 130 5.34 1.44 13.60
C ASP A 130 5.74 0.45 14.72
N ASP A 131 5.20 0.59 15.93
CA ASP A 131 5.52 -0.31 17.05
C ASP A 131 5.28 -1.79 16.69
N LYS A 132 4.24 -2.08 15.90
CA LYS A 132 3.98 -3.44 15.40
C LYS A 132 5.08 -3.96 14.47
N MET A 133 5.77 -3.07 13.77
CA MET A 133 6.93 -3.42 12.94
C MET A 133 8.13 -3.79 13.82
N VAL A 134 8.32 -3.07 14.94
CA VAL A 134 9.35 -3.41 15.94
C VAL A 134 9.07 -4.78 16.56
N ASP A 135 7.84 -5.02 16.99
CA ASP A 135 7.42 -6.31 17.55
C ASP A 135 7.65 -7.46 16.57
N LEU A 136 7.31 -7.25 15.30
CA LEU A 136 7.53 -8.23 14.25
C LEU A 136 9.01 -8.54 14.02
N ILE A 137 9.89 -7.54 14.12
CA ILE A 137 11.35 -7.76 14.01
C ILE A 137 11.84 -8.59 15.20
N ILE A 138 11.38 -8.28 16.42
CA ILE A 138 11.73 -9.03 17.63
C ILE A 138 11.26 -10.49 17.53
N GLU A 139 10.06 -10.71 17.01
CA GLU A 139 9.53 -12.05 16.77
C GLU A 139 10.40 -12.85 15.80
N ARG A 140 10.75 -12.26 14.65
CA ARG A 140 11.64 -12.89 13.66
C ARG A 140 13.02 -13.21 14.24
N ALA A 141 13.56 -12.35 15.11
CA ALA A 141 14.83 -12.61 15.78
C ALA A 141 14.74 -13.81 16.74
N LYS A 142 13.65 -13.91 17.51
CA LYS A 142 13.43 -15.05 18.44
C LYS A 142 13.25 -16.38 17.71
N GLU A 143 12.64 -16.38 16.53
CA GLU A 143 12.44 -17.60 15.71
C GLU A 143 13.76 -18.32 15.44
N VAL A 144 14.89 -17.60 15.29
CA VAL A 144 16.21 -18.21 15.07
C VAL A 144 16.97 -18.54 16.35
N GLU A 145 16.60 -17.96 17.49
CA GLU A 145 17.20 -18.31 18.80
C GLU A 145 16.70 -19.66 19.32
N VAL A 146 15.45 -20.02 18.99
CA VAL A 146 14.79 -21.26 19.44
C VAL A 146 14.96 -22.39 18.42
N ALA A 147 15.52 -22.13 17.23
CA ALA A 147 15.69 -23.12 16.16
C ALA A 147 16.89 -24.09 16.36
N ASN A 148 17.36 -24.28 17.59
CA ASN A 148 18.39 -25.27 17.97
C ASN A 148 17.78 -26.55 18.56
#